data_AF-A0A525NXR2-F1
#
_entry.id   AF-A0A525NXR2-F1
#
_cell.length_a   1.000
_cell.length_b   1.000
_cell.length_c   1.000
_cell.angle_alpha   90.00
_cell.angle_beta   90.00
_cell.angle_gamma   90.00
#
_symmetry.space_group_name_H-M   'P 1'
#
loop_
_entity.id
_entity.type
_entity.pdbx_description
1 polymer ?
#
loop_
_entity_poly.entity_id
_entity_poly.type
_entity_poly.pdbx_seq_one_letter_code
_entity_poly.pdbx_strand_id
1 'polypeptide(L)' 'DILNEEATMLIPNALSKSVAEKSFGATVDGDTVVLPGIMSRKKQIIPNLKV' A
#
# COMPACT_ATOMS: atom_id res chain seq x y z
N ASP A 1 10.76 -4.92 0.62
CA ASP A 1 11.83 -5.76 1.15
C ASP A 1 11.50 -7.22 0.86
N ILE A 2 12.40 -7.95 0.20
CA ILE A 2 12.20 -9.38 -0.07
C ILE A 2 12.58 -10.25 1.15
N LEU A 3 13.38 -9.72 2.09
CA LEU A 3 13.81 -10.41 3.29
C LEU A 3 12.79 -10.25 4.42
N ASN A 4 12.14 -9.09 4.50
CA ASN A 4 11.08 -8.80 5.48
C ASN A 4 9.67 -8.96 4.89
N GLU A 5 9.56 -9.36 3.62
CA GLU A 5 8.28 -9.52 2.89
C GLU A 5 7.41 -8.25 2.84
N GLU A 6 8.01 -7.06 2.94
CA GLU A 6 7.27 -5.78 3.00
C GLU A 6 7.25 -5.06 1.65
N ALA A 7 6.23 -4.25 1.37
CA ALA A 7 6.25 -3.33 0.24
C ALA A 7 6.02 -1.90 0.70
N THR A 8 6.96 -1.02 0.40
CA THR A 8 6.76 0.43 0.51
C THR A 8 6.07 0.93 -0.76
N MET A 9 4.89 1.50 -0.62
CA MET A 9 4.16 2.13 -1.71
C MET A 9 4.22 3.64 -1.52
N LEU A 10 4.69 4.33 -2.57
CA LEU A 10 4.72 5.79 -2.63
C LEU A 10 3.36 6.30 -3.12
N ILE A 11 2.79 7.22 -2.36
CA ILE A 11 1.45 7.76 -2.53
C ILE A 11 1.58 9.29 -2.58
N PRO A 12 1.79 9.88 -3.77
CA PRO A 12 2.02 11.31 -3.92
C PRO A 12 0.72 12.15 -3.93
N ASN A 13 -0.46 11.54 -3.73
CA ASN A 13 -1.74 12.20 -3.95
C ASN A 13 -2.78 11.84 -2.87
N ALA A 14 -3.61 12.81 -2.48
CA ALA A 14 -4.59 12.67 -1.40
C ALA A 14 -5.67 11.59 -1.67
N LEU A 15 -6.05 11.39 -2.94
CA LEU A 15 -6.95 10.30 -3.34
C LEU A 15 -6.32 8.93 -3.10
N SER A 16 -5.06 8.77 -3.51
CA SER A 16 -4.31 7.53 -3.31
C SER A 16 -4.08 7.25 -1.82
N LYS A 17 -3.96 8.28 -0.98
CA LYS A 17 -3.89 8.15 0.49
C LYS A 17 -5.19 7.57 1.06
N SER A 18 -6.33 8.14 0.66
CA SER A 18 -7.64 7.67 1.08
C SER A 18 -7.93 6.23 0.62
N VAL A 19 -7.51 5.90 -0.60
CA VAL A 19 -7.63 4.54 -1.14
C VAL A 19 -6.71 3.58 -0.40
N ALA A 20 -5.48 3.96 -0.09
CA ALA A 20 -4.53 3.10 0.60
C ALA A 20 -4.96 2.79 2.05
N GLU A 21 -5.38 3.81 2.80
CA GLU A 21 -5.92 3.64 4.15
C GLU A 21 -7.17 2.74 4.15
N LYS A 22 -8.08 2.92 3.19
CA LYS A 22 -9.29 2.09 3.06
C LYS A 22 -9.03 0.67 2.56
N SER A 23 -8.09 0.51 1.64
CA SER A 23 -7.83 -0.75 0.92
C SER A 23 -6.87 -1.67 1.66
N PHE A 24 -5.93 -1.09 2.41
CA PHE A 24 -4.88 -1.84 3.10
C PHE A 24 -4.87 -1.64 4.61
N GLY A 25 -5.70 -0.75 5.16
CA GLY A 25 -5.76 -0.52 6.61
C GLY A 25 -4.45 -0.02 7.22
N ALA A 26 -3.54 0.48 6.39
CA ALA A 26 -2.20 0.90 6.79
C ALA A 26 -2.13 2.41 6.92
N THR A 27 -1.44 2.87 7.96
CA THR A 27 -1.25 4.29 8.26
C THR A 27 -0.29 4.89 7.23
N VAL A 28 -0.77 5.84 6.43
CA VAL A 28 0.06 6.54 5.44
C VAL A 28 0.74 7.71 6.14
N ASP A 29 2.03 7.57 6.41
CA ASP A 29 2.83 8.64 7.01
C ASP A 29 3.48 9.48 5.90
N GLY A 30 3.05 10.75 5.81
CA GLY A 30 3.39 11.63 4.69
C GLY A 30 2.93 11.07 3.33
N ASP A 31 3.91 10.74 2.49
CA ASP A 31 3.75 10.25 1.11
C ASP A 31 4.08 8.75 0.96
N THR A 32 4.35 8.04 2.06
CA THR A 32 4.75 6.63 2.04
C THR A 32 3.87 5.77 2.92
N VAL A 33 3.49 4.59 2.43
CA VAL A 33 2.85 3.55 3.21
C VAL A 33 3.68 2.28 3.17
N VAL A 34 3.92 1.69 4.34
CA VAL A 34 4.58 0.39 4.46
C VAL A 34 3.51 -0.67 4.61
N LEU A 35 3.49 -1.63 3.69
CA LEU A 35 2.58 -2.76 3.70
C LEU A 35 3.37 -4.04 4.01
N PRO A 36 3.40 -4.48 5.29
CA PRO A 36 4.06 -5.72 5.65
C PRO A 36 3.32 -6.92 5.06
N GLY A 37 4.05 -7.92 4.56
CA GLY A 37 3.48 -9.13 3.95
C GLY A 37 3.02 -8.99 2.49
N ILE A 38 3.24 -7.84 1.84
CA ILE A 38 2.96 -7.65 0.41
C ILE A 38 4.19 -8.05 -0.41
N MET A 39 4.17 -9.28 -0.91
CA MET A 39 5.21 -9.81 -1.80
C MET A 39 4.88 -9.57 -3.28
N SER A 40 3.59 -9.51 -3.63
CA SER A 40 3.15 -9.46 -5.03
C SER A 40 2.17 -8.32 -5.31
N ARG A 41 2.69 -7.22 -5.85
CA ARG A 41 1.91 -6.01 -6.20
C ARG A 41 0.74 -6.34 -7.14
N LYS A 42 0.96 -7.16 -8.17
CA LYS A 42 -0.09 -7.51 -9.15
C LYS A 42 -1.23 -8.36 -8.57
N LYS A 43 -0.94 -9.22 -7.59
CA LYS A 43 -1.94 -10.12 -6.99
C LYS A 43 -2.56 -9.59 -5.70
N GLN A 44 -1.85 -8.74 -4.96
CA GLN A 44 -2.27 -8.30 -3.63
C GLN A 44 -2.61 -6.80 -3.58
N ILE A 45 -2.01 -5.96 -4.44
CA ILE A 45 -2.34 -4.53 -4.48
C ILE A 45 -3.49 -4.24 -5.44
N ILE A 46 -3.45 -4.80 -6.66
CA ILE A 46 -4.48 -4.53 -7.69
C ILE A 46 -5.91 -4.92 -7.25
N PRO A 47 -6.18 -6.13 -6.71
CA PRO A 47 -7.54 -6.50 -6.33
C PRO A 47 -8.03 -5.85 -5.02
N ASN A 48 -7.11 -5.48 -4.12
CA ASN A 48 -7.49 -4.75 -2.91
C ASN A 48 -7.75 -3.27 -3.17
N LEU A 49 -7.30 -2.72 -4.31
CA LEU A 49 -7.57 -1.35 -4.71
C LEU A 49 -9.08 -1.18 -4.96
N LYS A 50 -9.80 -0.79 -3.91
CA LYS A 50 -11.21 -0.38 -4.03
C LYS A 50 -11.24 1.07 -4.50
N VAL A 51 -11.54 1.24 -5.79
CA VAL A 51 -12.01 2.51 -6.36
C VAL A 51 -13.47 2.76 -6.03
#